data_AF-Q1LA95-F1
#
_entry.id   AF-Q1LA95-F1
#
_cell.length_a   1.000
_cell.length_b   1.000
_cell.length_c   1.000
_cell.angle_alpha   90.00
_cell.angle_beta   90.00
_cell.angle_gamma   90.00
#
_symmetry.space_group_name_H-M   'P 1'
#
loop_
_entity.id
_entity.type
_entity.pdbx_description
1 polymer ?
#
loop_
_entity_poly.entity_id
_entity_poly.type
_entity_poly.pdbx_seq_one_letter_code
_entity_poly.pdbx_strand_id
1 'polypeptide(L)'
;MVRKNAMKRARRLARLTQSEIAKRLGLSQSTYHRWESGEIEVPEAKVISLSEALGVSVEYLRGQPEPFDIEGMDEQLPADRKNYGFAAIHFSTGCPPLLLPISDGERSRILIQLDDADTLGIVIQSLDNRTVYIRRAAMGDMYLTGHEVGEGGPEEYGDQYLGVAPDDTFWRIVSQLDSPHDLLAKAEFTEEEVLAVFTHIRPSSPALGGTPSRVEFEGLDWDAVVASVDKKI
;
A
#
# COMPACT_ATOMS: atom_id res chain seq x y z
N MET A 1 3.05 1.34 21.56
CA MET A 1 1.80 0.66 21.96
C MET A 1 1.11 0.08 20.73
N VAL A 2 0.53 -1.13 20.81
CA VAL A 2 -0.24 -1.76 19.71
C VAL A 2 -1.58 -1.05 19.50
N ARG A 3 -1.94 -0.74 18.26
CA ARG A 3 -3.19 -0.11 17.87
C ARG A 3 -4.29 -1.16 17.65
N LYS A 4 -5.40 -1.05 18.39
CA LYS A 4 -6.56 -1.97 18.29
C LYS A 4 -7.10 -2.15 16.86
N ASN A 5 -7.16 -1.05 16.09
CA ASN A 5 -7.66 -1.07 14.71
C ASN A 5 -6.73 -1.86 13.78
N ALA A 6 -5.40 -1.72 13.97
CA ALA A 6 -4.41 -2.46 13.19
C ALA A 6 -4.52 -3.97 13.48
N MET A 7 -4.59 -4.36 14.75
CA MET A 7 -4.70 -5.78 15.12
C MET A 7 -5.97 -6.44 14.55
N LYS A 8 -7.12 -5.77 14.67
CA LYS A 8 -8.40 -6.27 14.12
C LYS A 8 -8.37 -6.36 12.59
N ARG A 9 -7.73 -5.40 11.91
CA ARG A 9 -7.57 -5.39 10.45
C ARG A 9 -6.67 -6.54 10.00
N ALA A 10 -5.48 -6.69 10.58
CA ALA A 10 -4.55 -7.78 10.28
C ALA A 10 -5.22 -9.16 10.43
N ARG A 11 -5.95 -9.38 11.53
CA ARG A 11 -6.66 -10.66 11.76
C ARG A 11 -7.68 -10.96 10.66
N ARG A 12 -8.45 -9.94 10.24
CA ARG A 12 -9.46 -10.09 9.17
C ARG A 12 -8.81 -10.36 7.82
N LEU A 13 -7.70 -9.69 7.50
CA LEU A 13 -6.94 -9.93 6.28
C LEU A 13 -6.35 -11.34 6.24
N ALA A 14 -5.85 -11.83 7.37
CA ALA A 14 -5.41 -13.21 7.54
C ALA A 14 -6.56 -14.24 7.55
N ARG A 15 -7.82 -13.79 7.43
CA ARG A 15 -9.05 -14.61 7.48
C ARG A 15 -9.16 -15.47 8.73
N LEU A 16 -8.66 -14.97 9.87
CA LEU A 16 -8.69 -15.69 11.15
C LEU A 16 -9.85 -15.20 12.03
N THR A 17 -10.46 -16.12 12.76
CA THR A 17 -11.33 -15.83 13.90
C THR A 17 -10.49 -15.45 15.13
N GLN A 18 -11.12 -14.82 16.13
CA GLN A 18 -10.46 -14.50 17.40
C GLN A 18 -9.98 -15.77 18.14
N SER A 19 -10.72 -16.87 18.02
CA SER A 19 -10.35 -18.15 18.64
C SER A 19 -9.15 -18.80 17.98
N GLU A 20 -9.04 -18.73 16.65
CA GLU A 20 -7.91 -19.30 15.90
C GLU A 20 -6.60 -18.57 16.23
N ILE A 21 -6.61 -17.24 16.22
CA ILE A 21 -5.41 -16.46 16.55
C ILE A 21 -5.03 -16.61 18.03
N ALA A 22 -6.01 -16.65 18.95
CA ALA A 22 -5.75 -16.92 20.36
C ALA A 22 -5.06 -18.28 20.54
N LYS A 23 -5.54 -19.32 19.85
CA LYS A 23 -4.93 -20.66 19.85
C LYS A 23 -3.48 -20.62 19.33
N ARG A 24 -3.20 -19.89 18.25
CA ARG A 24 -1.83 -19.71 17.73
C ARG A 24 -0.90 -19.05 18.74
N LEU A 25 -1.42 -18.13 19.55
CA LEU A 25 -0.66 -17.40 20.57
C LEU A 25 -0.55 -18.13 21.93
N GLY A 26 -1.19 -19.30 22.06
CA GLY A 26 -1.29 -20.00 23.35
C GLY A 26 -2.12 -19.24 24.39
N LEU A 27 -3.14 -18.51 23.94
CA LEU A 27 -4.01 -17.67 24.77
C LEU A 27 -5.45 -18.21 24.78
N SER A 28 -6.22 -17.78 25.77
CA SER A 28 -7.67 -17.93 25.72
C SER A 28 -8.28 -16.92 24.72
N GLN A 29 -9.42 -17.28 24.12
CA GLN A 29 -10.18 -16.36 23.26
C GLN A 29 -10.54 -15.06 23.98
N SER A 30 -10.91 -15.14 25.26
CA SER A 30 -11.28 -13.96 26.06
C SER A 30 -10.08 -13.02 26.27
N THR A 31 -8.88 -13.55 26.50
CA THR A 31 -7.65 -12.73 26.57
C THR A 31 -7.42 -11.96 25.27
N TYR A 32 -7.49 -12.65 24.13
CA TYR A 32 -7.31 -12.01 22.82
C TYR A 32 -8.41 -10.98 22.53
N HIS A 33 -9.66 -11.27 22.88
CA HIS A 33 -10.76 -10.31 22.75
C HIS A 33 -10.47 -9.01 23.51
N ARG A 34 -9.98 -9.10 24.75
CA ARG A 34 -9.64 -7.93 25.58
C ARG A 34 -8.47 -7.12 24.99
N TRP A 35 -7.52 -7.78 24.32
CA TRP A 35 -6.48 -7.11 23.54
C TRP A 35 -7.09 -6.39 22.33
N GLU A 36 -7.97 -7.03 21.57
CA GLU A 36 -8.56 -6.49 20.33
C GLU A 36 -9.57 -5.37 20.59
N SER A 37 -10.29 -5.40 21.71
CA SER A 37 -11.17 -4.33 22.14
C SER A 37 -10.42 -3.13 22.72
N GLY A 38 -9.17 -3.32 23.12
CA GLY A 38 -8.38 -2.32 23.86
C GLY A 38 -8.79 -2.20 25.33
N GLU A 39 -9.47 -3.21 25.88
CA GLU A 39 -9.79 -3.26 27.31
C GLU A 39 -8.52 -3.48 28.16
N ILE A 40 -7.56 -4.25 27.63
CA ILE A 40 -6.22 -4.38 28.21
C ILE A 40 -5.17 -4.25 27.11
N GLU A 41 -3.99 -3.72 27.47
CA GLU A 41 -2.88 -3.61 26.53
C GLU A 41 -2.26 -4.97 26.19
N VAL A 42 -1.71 -5.07 24.98
CA VAL A 42 -0.87 -6.20 24.59
C VAL A 42 0.49 -6.06 25.31
N PRO A 43 0.91 -7.03 26.12
CA PRO A 43 2.22 -7.00 26.75
C PRO A 43 3.33 -6.91 25.70
N GLU A 44 4.36 -6.08 25.93
CA GLU A 44 5.45 -5.88 24.96
C GLU A 44 6.14 -7.20 24.57
N ALA A 45 6.32 -8.10 25.55
CA ALA A 45 6.88 -9.44 25.34
C ALA A 45 6.06 -10.34 24.39
N LYS A 46 4.81 -9.96 24.06
CA LYS A 46 3.92 -10.69 23.15
C LYS A 46 3.80 -10.06 21.77
N VAL A 47 4.33 -8.85 21.56
CA VAL A 47 4.15 -8.09 20.31
C VAL A 47 4.77 -8.80 19.11
N ILE A 48 5.98 -9.36 19.25
CA ILE A 48 6.64 -10.12 18.16
C ILE A 48 5.83 -11.39 17.84
N SER A 49 5.45 -12.18 18.85
CA SER A 49 4.63 -13.38 18.60
C SER A 49 3.27 -13.05 17.96
N LEU A 50 2.70 -11.90 18.29
CA LEU A 50 1.46 -11.40 17.70
C LEU A 50 1.66 -11.00 16.23
N SER A 51 2.75 -10.31 15.90
CA SER A 51 3.07 -9.90 14.53
C SER A 51 3.30 -11.11 13.63
N GLU A 52 4.09 -12.09 14.10
CA GLU A 52 4.31 -13.36 13.40
C GLU A 52 3.01 -14.15 13.19
N ALA A 53 2.18 -14.28 14.22
CA ALA A 53 0.94 -15.04 14.12
C ALA A 53 -0.10 -14.41 13.17
N LEU A 54 -0.04 -13.09 12.99
CA LEU A 54 -0.87 -12.30 12.10
C LEU A 54 -0.27 -12.11 10.70
N GLY A 55 1.02 -12.42 10.50
CA GLY A 55 1.72 -12.20 9.24
C GLY A 55 1.90 -10.72 8.88
N VAL A 56 2.11 -9.86 9.88
CA VAL A 56 2.35 -8.41 9.72
C VAL A 56 3.60 -7.99 10.49
N SER A 57 4.13 -6.79 10.22
CA SER A 57 5.25 -6.25 11.00
C SER A 57 4.82 -5.73 12.39
N VAL A 58 5.80 -5.51 13.25
CA VAL A 58 5.58 -4.85 14.55
C VAL A 58 5.17 -3.39 14.35
N GLU A 59 5.77 -2.74 13.35
CA GLU A 59 5.49 -1.37 12.92
C GLU A 59 4.01 -1.21 12.55
N TYR A 60 3.48 -2.13 11.74
CA TYR A 60 2.05 -2.17 11.38
C TYR A 60 1.15 -2.24 12.63
N LEU A 61 1.46 -3.14 13.56
CA LEU A 61 0.69 -3.29 14.80
C LEU A 61 0.75 -2.02 15.65
N ARG A 62 1.85 -1.28 15.61
CA ARG A 62 2.00 0.00 16.31
C ARG A 62 1.37 1.18 15.55
N GLY A 63 0.84 0.93 14.36
CA GLY A 63 0.28 1.96 13.48
C GLY A 63 1.35 2.88 12.91
N GLN A 64 2.59 2.41 12.87
CA GLN A 64 3.66 3.08 12.15
C GLN A 64 3.49 2.78 10.66
N PRO A 65 3.75 3.76 9.78
CA PRO A 65 3.69 3.53 8.35
C PRO A 65 4.72 2.45 7.98
N GLU A 66 4.23 1.38 7.37
CA GLU A 66 5.12 0.40 6.74
C GLU A 66 5.65 0.99 5.43
N PRO A 67 6.90 0.70 5.05
CA PRO A 67 7.40 1.09 3.74
C PRO A 67 6.48 0.57 2.63
N PHE A 68 6.19 1.42 1.66
CA PHE A 68 5.58 1.04 0.39
C PHE A 68 6.54 1.45 -0.71
N ASP A 69 6.89 0.50 -1.56
CA ASP A 69 7.76 0.73 -2.68
C ASP A 69 6.91 1.17 -3.86
N ILE A 70 6.97 2.46 -4.09
CA ILE A 70 6.28 3.13 -5.17
C ILE A 70 6.81 2.67 -6.51
N GLU A 71 8.12 2.47 -6.66
CA GLU A 71 8.76 2.18 -7.94
C GLU A 71 8.71 0.68 -8.29
N GLY A 72 8.41 -0.17 -7.30
CA GLY A 72 8.35 -1.61 -7.46
C GLY A 72 9.72 -2.29 -7.60
N MET A 73 10.81 -1.56 -7.31
CA MET A 73 12.21 -1.97 -7.47
C MET A 73 12.87 -2.53 -6.20
N ASP A 74 12.28 -2.35 -5.02
CA ASP A 74 12.85 -2.81 -3.74
C ASP A 74 12.63 -4.32 -3.56
N GLU A 75 13.69 -5.10 -3.81
CA GLU A 75 13.68 -6.56 -3.68
C GLU A 75 13.44 -7.06 -2.25
N GLN A 76 13.66 -6.22 -1.23
CA GLN A 76 13.48 -6.60 0.17
C GLN A 76 12.01 -6.49 0.61
N LEU A 77 11.19 -5.73 -0.13
CA LEU A 77 9.78 -5.54 0.21
C LEU A 77 8.90 -6.64 -0.38
N PRO A 78 7.91 -7.14 0.38
CA PRO A 78 6.93 -8.10 -0.13
C PRO A 78 6.18 -7.56 -1.34
N ALA A 79 5.79 -8.44 -2.27
CA ALA A 79 5.10 -8.05 -3.51
C ALA A 79 3.80 -7.24 -3.28
N ASP A 80 3.06 -7.49 -2.20
CA ASP A 80 1.86 -6.70 -1.86
C ASP A 80 2.17 -5.25 -1.40
N ARG A 81 3.44 -4.96 -1.10
CA ARG A 81 3.95 -3.64 -0.69
C ARG A 81 4.73 -2.93 -1.80
N LYS A 82 4.69 -3.48 -3.01
CA LYS A 82 5.30 -2.91 -4.21
C LYS A 82 4.21 -2.49 -5.17
N ASN A 83 4.25 -1.26 -5.64
CA ASN A 83 3.39 -0.85 -6.74
C ASN A 83 3.78 -1.66 -7.99
N TYR A 84 2.77 -2.04 -8.75
CA TYR A 84 3.00 -2.53 -10.10
C TYR A 84 2.64 -1.46 -11.13
N GLY A 85 1.49 -0.79 -10.93
CA GLY A 85 0.87 0.08 -11.92
C GLY A 85 -0.63 -0.20 -11.94
N PHE A 86 -1.20 -0.49 -13.10
CA PHE A 86 -2.66 -0.58 -13.24
C PHE A 86 -3.14 -1.90 -13.87
N ALA A 87 -4.32 -2.34 -13.44
CA ALA A 87 -5.18 -3.22 -14.21
C ALA A 87 -6.27 -2.38 -14.87
N ALA A 88 -6.24 -2.32 -16.21
CA ALA A 88 -7.29 -1.70 -17.02
C ALA A 88 -8.20 -2.80 -17.57
N ILE A 89 -9.49 -2.74 -17.25
CA ILE A 89 -10.50 -3.70 -17.69
C ILE A 89 -11.47 -3.01 -18.64
N HIS A 90 -11.53 -3.49 -19.88
CA HIS A 90 -12.52 -3.04 -20.86
C HIS A 90 -13.70 -4.00 -20.87
N PHE A 91 -14.91 -3.46 -20.92
CA PHE A 91 -16.13 -4.26 -20.93
C PHE A 91 -16.63 -4.46 -22.36
N SER A 92 -17.18 -5.64 -22.66
CA SER A 92 -17.69 -5.97 -23.99
C SER A 92 -18.89 -5.09 -24.42
N THR A 93 -19.55 -4.40 -23.48
CA THR A 93 -20.82 -3.69 -23.70
C THR A 93 -20.68 -2.19 -23.93
N GLY A 94 -19.51 -1.68 -24.35
CA GLY A 94 -19.30 -0.24 -24.59
C GLY A 94 -19.42 0.61 -23.32
N CYS A 95 -19.34 -0.03 -22.14
CA CYS A 95 -19.25 0.67 -20.88
C CYS A 95 -17.85 1.28 -20.70
N PRO A 96 -17.76 2.42 -20.01
CA PRO A 96 -16.55 2.91 -19.35
C PRO A 96 -15.57 1.81 -18.90
N PRO A 97 -14.29 1.81 -19.33
CA PRO A 97 -13.28 0.94 -18.72
C PRO A 97 -13.16 1.15 -17.21
N LEU A 98 -12.75 0.11 -16.51
CA LEU A 98 -12.40 0.17 -15.10
C LEU A 98 -10.89 0.14 -14.95
N LEU A 99 -10.33 1.20 -14.36
CA LEU A 99 -8.91 1.29 -14.03
C LEU A 99 -8.68 1.07 -12.53
N LEU A 100 -7.81 0.14 -12.17
CA LEU A 100 -7.50 -0.23 -10.79
C LEU A 100 -5.98 -0.13 -10.55
N PRO A 101 -5.48 0.74 -9.65
CA PRO A 101 -4.08 0.68 -9.25
C PRO A 101 -3.85 -0.59 -8.41
N ILE A 102 -2.81 -1.36 -8.72
CA ILE A 102 -2.58 -2.67 -8.11
C ILE A 102 -1.12 -2.83 -7.66
N SER A 103 -0.92 -3.67 -6.63
CA SER A 103 0.41 -4.10 -6.24
C SER A 103 0.94 -5.22 -7.15
N ASP A 104 2.25 -5.47 -7.11
CA ASP A 104 2.85 -6.63 -7.81
C ASP A 104 2.30 -7.98 -7.27
N GLY A 105 2.00 -8.02 -5.98
CA GLY A 105 1.33 -9.17 -5.36
C GLY A 105 -0.08 -9.39 -5.89
N GLU A 106 -0.84 -8.32 -6.12
CA GLU A 106 -2.17 -8.40 -6.72
C GLU A 106 -2.10 -8.80 -8.20
N ARG A 107 -1.16 -8.25 -8.98
CA ARG A 107 -0.91 -8.68 -10.36
C ARG A 107 -0.74 -10.20 -10.46
N SER A 108 0.09 -10.77 -9.58
CA SER A 108 0.33 -12.21 -9.53
C SER A 108 -0.96 -12.99 -9.23
N ARG A 109 -1.79 -12.50 -8.30
CA ARG A 109 -3.10 -13.09 -7.97
C ARG A 109 -4.10 -12.99 -9.13
N ILE A 110 -4.08 -11.90 -9.88
CA ILE A 110 -4.90 -11.74 -11.09
C ILE A 110 -4.51 -12.79 -12.13
N LEU A 111 -3.21 -12.95 -12.41
CA LEU A 111 -2.72 -13.92 -13.40
C LEU A 111 -3.10 -15.37 -13.02
N ILE A 112 -2.96 -15.74 -11.73
CA ILE A 112 -3.38 -17.05 -11.23
C ILE A 112 -4.89 -17.26 -11.44
N GLN A 113 -5.70 -16.25 -11.10
CA GLN A 113 -7.13 -16.34 -11.33
C GLN A 113 -7.39 -16.51 -12.82
N LEU A 114 -6.78 -15.70 -13.69
CA LEU A 114 -6.98 -15.75 -15.14
C LEU A 114 -6.72 -17.12 -15.77
N ASP A 115 -5.70 -17.83 -15.30
CA ASP A 115 -5.32 -19.17 -15.75
C ASP A 115 -6.35 -20.25 -15.35
N ASP A 116 -7.09 -20.03 -14.27
CA ASP A 116 -8.14 -20.92 -13.81
C ASP A 116 -9.42 -20.77 -14.65
N ALA A 117 -9.60 -21.69 -15.61
CA ALA A 117 -10.73 -21.73 -16.53
C ALA A 117 -12.09 -21.98 -15.83
N ASP A 118 -12.11 -22.54 -14.62
CA ASP A 118 -13.34 -22.84 -13.89
C ASP A 118 -13.90 -21.60 -13.16
N THR A 119 -13.13 -20.52 -13.07
CA THR A 119 -13.57 -19.29 -12.40
C THR A 119 -14.50 -18.45 -13.29
N LEU A 120 -15.72 -18.21 -12.81
CA LEU A 120 -16.72 -17.35 -13.50
C LEU A 120 -16.31 -15.87 -13.59
N GLY A 121 -15.36 -15.45 -12.77
CA GLY A 121 -14.93 -14.07 -12.62
C GLY A 121 -13.64 -13.97 -11.83
N ILE A 122 -13.09 -12.77 -11.77
CA ILE A 122 -11.88 -12.44 -11.02
C ILE A 122 -12.22 -11.45 -9.90
N VAL A 123 -11.53 -11.58 -8.77
CA VAL A 123 -11.56 -10.60 -7.68
C VAL A 123 -10.26 -9.82 -7.75
N ILE A 124 -10.37 -8.49 -7.72
CA ILE A 124 -9.23 -7.58 -7.70
C ILE A 124 -9.32 -6.70 -6.45
N GLN A 125 -8.21 -6.61 -5.72
CA GLN A 125 -8.02 -5.67 -4.62
C GLN A 125 -7.06 -4.56 -5.04
N SER A 126 -7.56 -3.34 -5.18
CA SER A 126 -6.74 -2.21 -5.59
C SER A 126 -6.06 -1.51 -4.42
N LEU A 127 -4.99 -0.78 -4.73
CA LEU A 127 -4.24 0.06 -3.78
C LEU A 127 -5.08 1.22 -3.23
N ASP A 128 -6.09 1.67 -3.98
CA ASP A 128 -7.06 2.68 -3.55
C ASP A 128 -8.24 2.11 -2.75
N ASN A 129 -8.04 0.93 -2.14
CA ASN A 129 -8.98 0.31 -1.21
C ASN A 129 -10.34 -0.07 -1.83
N ARG A 130 -10.36 -0.38 -3.12
CA ARG A 130 -11.51 -1.02 -3.78
C ARG A 130 -11.32 -2.53 -3.80
N THR A 131 -12.41 -3.27 -3.66
CA THR A 131 -12.46 -4.71 -3.95
C THR A 131 -13.55 -4.90 -4.99
N VAL A 132 -13.16 -5.38 -6.16
CA VAL A 132 -14.06 -5.51 -7.31
C VAL A 132 -14.12 -6.97 -7.73
N TYR A 133 -15.34 -7.47 -7.94
CA TYR A 133 -15.56 -8.74 -8.61
C TYR A 133 -16.01 -8.48 -10.04
N ILE A 134 -15.29 -9.04 -11.00
CA ILE A 134 -15.53 -8.85 -12.43
C ILE A 134 -15.87 -10.21 -13.05
N ARG A 135 -17.05 -10.32 -13.66
CA ARG A 135 -17.42 -11.52 -14.42
C ARG A 135 -16.60 -11.59 -15.69
N ARG A 136 -15.97 -12.74 -15.98
CA ARG A 136 -15.17 -12.93 -17.20
C ARG A 136 -15.97 -12.64 -18.47
N ALA A 137 -17.22 -13.12 -18.52
CA ALA A 137 -18.10 -12.93 -19.67
C ALA A 137 -18.47 -11.46 -19.94
N ALA A 138 -18.20 -10.54 -19.02
CA ALA A 138 -18.41 -9.11 -19.22
C ALA A 138 -17.15 -8.39 -19.72
N MET A 139 -15.98 -9.03 -19.62
CA MET A 139 -14.70 -8.45 -20.04
C MET A 139 -14.54 -8.61 -21.55
N GLY A 140 -14.22 -7.52 -22.24
CA GLY A 140 -13.71 -7.55 -23.61
C GLY A 140 -12.24 -7.92 -23.60
N ASP A 141 -11.44 -7.18 -22.83
CA ASP A 141 -10.02 -7.41 -22.64
C ASP A 141 -9.55 -6.85 -21.28
N MET A 142 -8.30 -7.13 -20.93
CA MET A 142 -7.65 -6.57 -19.75
C MET A 142 -6.17 -6.35 -20.03
N TYR A 143 -5.68 -5.17 -19.62
CA TYR A 143 -4.28 -4.80 -19.68
C TYR A 143 -3.71 -4.70 -18.27
N LEU A 144 -2.51 -5.23 -18.08
CA LEU A 144 -1.71 -5.06 -16.88
C LEU A 144 -0.52 -4.17 -17.27
N THR A 145 -0.52 -2.93 -16.80
CA THR A 145 0.53 -1.96 -17.13
C THR A 145 1.44 -1.72 -15.94
N GLY A 146 2.75 -1.79 -16.21
CA GLY A 146 3.77 -1.37 -15.27
C GLY A 146 3.85 0.15 -15.13
N HIS A 147 4.92 0.64 -14.50
CA HIS A 147 5.27 2.05 -14.34
C HIS A 147 5.50 2.85 -15.63
N GLU A 148 5.52 2.18 -16.78
CA GLU A 148 5.62 2.84 -18.07
C GLU A 148 4.24 3.38 -18.48
N VAL A 149 4.03 4.66 -18.18
CA VAL A 149 2.86 5.44 -18.61
C VAL A 149 2.78 5.40 -20.13
N GLY A 150 1.71 4.80 -20.68
CA GLY A 150 1.39 4.88 -22.12
C GLY A 150 1.12 3.56 -22.84
N GLU A 151 1.35 2.40 -22.22
CA GLU A 151 1.18 1.09 -22.90
C GLU A 151 -0.10 0.31 -22.50
N GLY A 152 -1.15 1.00 -22.04
CA GLY A 152 -2.31 0.37 -21.40
C GLY A 152 -3.54 0.08 -22.23
N GLY A 153 -3.54 0.34 -23.52
CA GLY A 153 -4.76 0.34 -24.32
C GLY A 153 -5.37 1.74 -24.45
N PRO A 154 -6.61 1.87 -24.96
CA PRO A 154 -7.09 3.02 -25.73
C PRO A 154 -6.78 4.34 -25.03
N GLU A 155 -6.28 5.27 -25.83
CA GLU A 155 -5.46 6.43 -25.47
C GLU A 155 -6.12 7.43 -24.51
N GLU A 156 -7.38 7.21 -24.09
CA GLU A 156 -8.15 8.08 -23.20
C GLU A 156 -9.09 7.30 -22.25
N TYR A 157 -8.78 7.31 -20.95
CA TYR A 157 -9.61 6.74 -19.88
C TYR A 157 -10.67 7.73 -19.33
N GLY A 158 -10.68 8.97 -19.85
CA GLY A 158 -11.58 10.06 -19.40
C GLY A 158 -11.52 10.32 -17.89
N ASP A 159 -12.59 10.88 -17.32
CA ASP A 159 -12.75 11.15 -15.89
C ASP A 159 -13.08 9.89 -15.05
N GLN A 160 -12.94 8.69 -15.63
CA GLN A 160 -13.34 7.42 -14.99
C GLN A 160 -12.35 6.93 -13.94
N TYR A 161 -11.42 7.79 -13.53
CA TYR A 161 -10.63 7.67 -12.31
C TYR A 161 -11.54 7.74 -11.07
N LEU A 162 -12.35 6.69 -10.88
CA LEU A 162 -13.24 6.50 -9.74
C LEU A 162 -12.51 5.71 -8.65
N GLY A 163 -11.43 6.28 -8.15
CA GLY A 163 -10.60 5.69 -7.13
C GLY A 163 -9.73 6.75 -6.48
N VAL A 164 -9.66 6.73 -5.15
CA VAL A 164 -8.67 7.50 -4.40
C VAL A 164 -7.32 6.86 -4.69
N ALA A 165 -6.66 7.21 -5.80
CA ALA A 165 -5.21 7.25 -5.75
C ALA A 165 -4.86 7.88 -4.38
N PRO A 166 -3.88 7.37 -3.60
CA PRO A 166 -3.24 8.29 -2.67
C PRO A 166 -2.93 9.50 -3.54
N ASP A 167 -3.61 10.61 -3.26
CA ASP A 167 -4.02 11.72 -4.13
C ASP A 167 -3.14 11.96 -5.39
N ASP A 168 -3.69 12.51 -6.48
CA ASP A 168 -2.88 13.15 -7.54
C ASP A 168 -1.72 13.98 -6.96
N THR A 169 -1.91 14.62 -5.80
CA THR A 169 -0.86 15.27 -5.01
C THR A 169 0.28 14.32 -4.59
N PHE A 170 -0.01 13.13 -4.07
CA PHE A 170 1.00 12.13 -3.69
C PHE A 170 1.83 11.70 -4.90
N TRP A 171 1.20 11.32 -6.02
CA TRP A 171 1.94 10.91 -7.22
C TRP A 171 2.61 12.07 -7.95
N ARG A 172 2.06 13.29 -7.90
CA ARG A 172 2.74 14.49 -8.42
C ARG A 172 3.97 14.84 -7.59
N ILE A 173 3.87 14.74 -6.26
CA ILE A 173 5.02 14.90 -5.35
C ILE A 173 6.06 13.81 -5.63
N VAL A 174 5.63 12.55 -5.81
CA VAL A 174 6.49 11.41 -6.11
C VAL A 174 7.19 11.54 -7.46
N SER A 175 6.47 11.88 -8.52
CA SER A 175 7.01 12.03 -9.88
C SER A 175 8.04 13.16 -10.01
N GLN A 176 8.09 14.06 -9.04
CA GLN A 176 9.04 15.17 -8.96
C GLN A 176 10.08 14.96 -7.84
N LEU A 177 10.17 13.74 -7.26
CA LEU A 177 11.13 13.39 -6.19
C LEU A 177 12.59 13.59 -6.60
N ASP A 178 12.90 13.52 -7.90
CA ASP A 178 14.25 13.76 -8.41
C ASP A 178 14.63 15.27 -8.38
N SER A 179 13.66 16.17 -8.21
CA SER A 179 13.84 17.63 -8.16
C SER A 179 12.98 18.30 -7.07
N PRO A 180 13.19 18.00 -5.79
CA PRO A 180 12.28 18.45 -4.71
C PRO A 180 12.32 19.96 -4.44
N HIS A 181 13.35 20.69 -4.89
CA HIS A 181 13.38 22.16 -4.84
C HIS A 181 12.24 22.81 -5.65
N ASP A 182 11.77 22.15 -6.72
CA ASP A 182 10.69 22.65 -7.57
C ASP A 182 9.31 22.49 -6.93
N LEU A 183 9.13 21.51 -6.03
CA LEU A 183 7.86 21.20 -5.38
C LEU A 183 7.35 22.35 -4.49
N LEU A 184 8.24 23.00 -3.75
CA LEU A 184 7.93 24.10 -2.86
C LEU A 184 8.09 25.48 -3.54
N ALA A 185 9.02 25.60 -4.50
CA ALA A 185 9.31 26.86 -5.18
C ALA A 185 8.16 27.36 -6.06
N LYS A 186 7.30 26.46 -6.56
CA LYS A 186 6.14 26.81 -7.40
C LYS A 186 4.85 27.05 -6.59
N ALA A 187 4.91 26.98 -5.25
CA ALA A 187 3.73 26.99 -4.36
C ALA A 187 2.66 25.96 -4.76
N GLU A 188 3.08 24.88 -5.42
CA GLU A 188 2.19 23.85 -5.95
C GLU A 188 1.74 22.88 -4.85
N PHE A 189 2.55 22.73 -3.80
CA PHE A 189 2.30 21.87 -2.64
C PHE A 189 2.76 22.55 -1.34
N THR A 190 2.15 22.17 -0.21
CA THR A 190 2.57 22.60 1.13
C THR A 190 3.64 21.67 1.71
N GLU A 191 4.44 22.18 2.66
CA GLU A 191 5.42 21.36 3.39
C GLU A 191 4.78 20.17 4.12
N GLU A 192 3.56 20.33 4.64
CA GLU A 192 2.84 19.25 5.33
C GLU A 192 2.43 18.12 4.37
N GLU A 193 1.99 18.45 3.16
CA GLU A 193 1.63 17.47 2.12
C GLU A 193 2.86 16.70 1.65
N VAL A 194 3.97 17.41 1.38
CA VAL A 194 5.24 16.78 1.02
C VAL A 194 5.71 15.87 2.16
N LEU A 195 5.74 16.34 3.40
CA LEU A 195 6.18 15.55 4.54
C LEU A 195 5.29 14.31 4.79
N ALA A 196 3.98 14.42 4.59
CA ALA A 196 3.05 13.29 4.69
C ALA A 196 3.34 12.22 3.64
N VAL A 197 3.72 12.61 2.42
CA VAL A 197 4.12 11.68 1.35
C VAL A 197 5.44 11.00 1.72
N PHE A 198 6.47 11.78 2.06
CA PHE A 198 7.81 11.28 2.39
C PHE A 198 7.87 10.36 3.62
N THR A 199 6.99 10.56 4.61
CA THR A 199 6.92 9.68 5.81
C THR A 199 6.40 8.28 5.50
N HIS A 200 5.74 8.08 4.35
CA HIS A 200 5.11 6.81 3.97
C HIS A 200 5.86 6.06 2.85
N ILE A 201 6.95 6.64 2.34
CA ILE A 201 7.69 6.13 1.18
C ILE A 201 9.14 5.86 1.57
N ARG A 202 9.70 4.76 1.07
CA ARG A 202 11.16 4.61 0.97
C ARG A 202 11.54 4.78 -0.49
N PRO A 203 12.10 5.92 -0.92
CA PRO A 203 12.64 6.03 -2.25
C PRO A 203 13.82 5.05 -2.35
N SER A 204 13.64 3.99 -3.12
CA SER A 204 14.63 2.97 -3.41
C SER A 204 15.38 3.32 -4.71
N SER A 205 15.75 4.58 -4.94
CA SER A 205 16.44 4.92 -6.19
C SER A 205 17.89 4.41 -6.15
N PRO A 206 18.30 3.47 -7.03
CA PRO A 206 19.67 3.00 -7.16
C PRO A 206 20.56 3.98 -7.93
N ALA A 207 20.03 5.13 -8.38
CA ALA A 207 20.79 6.14 -9.13
C ALA A 207 21.93 6.77 -8.31
N LEU A 208 21.95 6.56 -6.99
CA LEU A 208 23.05 6.92 -6.11
C LEU A 208 23.71 5.62 -5.62
N GLY A 209 24.59 5.05 -6.44
CA GLY A 209 25.40 3.89 -6.07
C GLY A 209 26.20 4.15 -4.79
N GLY A 210 25.72 3.60 -3.68
CA GLY A 210 26.35 3.68 -2.36
C GLY A 210 25.36 3.25 -1.28
N THR A 211 25.87 2.76 -0.15
CA THR A 211 25.12 2.69 1.13
C THR A 211 24.20 3.90 1.28
N PRO A 212 23.01 3.80 1.93
CA PRO A 212 22.07 4.91 2.09
C PRO A 212 22.68 5.99 2.99
N SER A 213 23.63 6.75 2.44
CA SER A 213 24.18 7.94 3.01
C SER A 213 23.13 9.00 2.76
N ARG A 214 22.35 9.26 3.81
CA ARG A 214 21.90 10.59 4.24
C ARG A 214 22.18 11.62 3.13
N VAL A 215 21.24 11.76 2.19
CA VAL A 215 21.31 12.81 1.18
C VAL A 215 21.25 14.11 1.96
N GLU A 216 22.39 14.77 2.13
CA GLU A 216 22.44 16.11 2.71
C GLU A 216 21.86 17.06 1.67
N PHE A 217 20.57 17.38 1.83
CA PHE A 217 19.91 18.43 1.06
C PHE A 217 20.36 19.78 1.63
N GLU A 218 21.09 20.58 0.85
CA GLU A 218 21.40 21.96 1.23
C GLU A 218 20.10 22.77 1.31
N GLY A 219 19.75 23.21 2.54
CA GLY A 219 18.63 24.11 2.81
C GLY A 219 17.45 23.51 3.55
N LEU A 220 17.42 22.18 3.80
CA LEU A 220 16.42 21.54 4.65
C LEU A 220 17.13 20.81 5.81
N ASP A 221 16.91 21.31 7.02
CA ASP A 221 17.42 20.69 8.25
C ASP A 221 16.63 19.40 8.54
N TRP A 222 17.13 18.29 8.02
CA TRP A 222 16.55 16.96 8.24
C TRP A 222 16.50 16.57 9.72
N ASP A 223 17.44 17.04 10.54
CA ASP A 223 17.41 16.78 11.97
C ASP A 223 16.23 17.53 12.62
N ALA A 224 15.85 18.71 12.11
CA ALA A 224 14.62 19.42 12.50
C ALA A 224 13.34 18.76 11.97
N VAL A 225 13.33 18.25 10.74
CA VAL A 225 12.19 17.53 10.16
C VAL A 225 11.91 16.25 10.96
N VAL A 226 12.94 15.44 11.21
CA VAL A 226 12.87 14.22 12.04
C VAL A 226 12.46 14.55 13.47
N ALA A 227 13.01 15.60 14.08
CA ALA A 227 12.63 16.04 15.43
C ALA A 227 11.19 16.58 15.53
N SER A 228 10.62 17.10 14.44
CA SER A 228 9.23 17.57 14.39
C SER A 228 8.23 16.41 14.34
N VAL A 229 8.61 15.31 13.68
CA VAL A 229 7.83 14.06 13.60
C VAL A 229 7.82 13.35 14.96
N ASP A 230 8.95 13.29 15.66
CA ASP A 230 9.05 12.69 17.00
C ASP A 230 8.30 13.48 18.09
N LYS A 231 8.05 14.78 17.90
CA LYS A 231 7.31 15.62 18.87
C LYS A 231 5.78 15.56 18.74
N LYS A 232 5.24 14.97 17.67
CA LYS A 232 3.79 14.87 17.41
C LYS A 232 3.20 13.46 17.66
N ILE A 233 3.98 12.53 18.23
CA ILE A 233 3.53 11.18 18.64
C ILE A 233 3.30 11.11 20.15
#